data_AF-A0A550CRK9-F1
#
_entry.id   AF-A0A550CRK9-F1
#
_cell.length_a   1.000
_cell.length_b   1.000
_cell.length_c   1.000
_cell.angle_alpha   90.00
_cell.angle_beta   90.00
_cell.angle_gamma   90.00
#
_symmetry.space_group_name_H-M   'P 1'
#
loop_
_entity.id
_entity.type
_entity.pdbx_description
1 polymer ?
#
loop_
_entity_poly.entity_id
_entity_poly.type
_entity_poly.pdbx_seq_one_letter_code
_entity_poly.pdbx_strand_id
1 'polypeptide(L)'
;MQSTLDTSIVGAKRPLESDASNAAPAAKQPKTTKAAARKSAAVGFCSLNKKDFGDTIKECFRLEKYDVQRMTFTVQMDVHFFRNFFVAPGTMIVPPAYDETTPVVVATLGNRAAGETFGVSKIKNGNRMKTVNLSLMTVVFYPPTQQAQVWVSI
;
A
#
# COMPACT_ATOMS: atom_id res chain seq x y z
N MET A 1 -2.37 70.53 26.36
CA MET A 1 -1.32 70.32 27.38
C MET A 1 -1.30 68.84 27.74
N GLN A 2 -0.13 68.21 27.63
CA GLN A 2 0.33 66.92 28.22
C GLN A 2 -0.55 65.66 28.04
N SER A 3 -0.18 64.61 27.30
CA SER A 3 0.93 63.64 27.45
C SER A 3 0.91 62.84 28.77
N THR A 4 0.65 61.53 28.70
CA THR A 4 1.52 60.47 29.27
C THR A 4 1.12 59.06 28.79
N LEU A 5 2.14 58.33 28.33
CA LEU A 5 2.23 56.88 28.22
C LEU A 5 2.50 56.28 29.62
N ASP A 6 2.19 55.00 29.86
CA ASP A 6 3.21 53.97 30.22
C ASP A 6 2.63 52.55 30.52
N THR A 7 3.12 51.58 29.74
CA THR A 7 3.73 50.27 30.10
C THR A 7 3.86 49.96 31.63
N SER A 8 3.71 48.77 32.23
CA SER A 8 4.33 47.46 31.93
C SER A 8 4.07 46.38 33.05
N ILE A 9 4.11 45.08 32.67
CA ILE A 9 4.64 43.86 33.37
C ILE A 9 3.86 43.22 34.55
N VAL A 10 3.61 41.89 34.43
CA VAL A 10 4.05 40.75 35.30
C VAL A 10 3.00 39.62 35.27
N GLY A 11 3.41 38.44 34.81
CA GLY A 11 2.58 37.24 34.79
C GLY A 11 2.50 36.51 36.14
N ALA A 12 1.43 35.74 36.33
CA ALA A 12 1.41 34.59 37.24
C ALA A 12 0.15 33.74 37.00
N LYS A 13 0.39 32.43 36.85
CA LYS A 13 -0.46 31.26 37.12
C LYS A 13 -1.92 31.52 37.50
N ARG A 14 -2.85 30.92 36.73
CA ARG A 14 -4.18 30.54 37.26
C ARG A 14 -4.19 29.05 37.66
N PRO A 15 -4.78 28.69 38.81
CA PRO A 15 -4.73 27.35 39.38
C PRO A 15 -5.86 26.45 38.85
N LEU A 16 -5.69 25.15 39.10
CA LEU A 16 -6.67 24.08 38.95
C LEU A 16 -7.99 24.42 39.67
N GLU A 17 -9.11 24.08 39.03
CA GLU A 17 -10.31 23.62 39.73
C GLU A 17 -10.50 22.14 39.43
N SER A 18 -10.43 21.33 40.48
CA SER A 18 -10.81 19.93 40.56
C SER A 18 -11.92 19.82 41.59
N ASP A 19 -13.02 19.16 41.23
CA ASP A 19 -13.82 18.18 42.00
C ASP A 19 -15.23 18.12 41.37
N ALA A 20 -15.66 17.06 40.68
CA ALA A 20 -15.90 15.67 41.07
C ALA A 20 -17.40 15.40 41.28
N SER A 21 -17.95 14.54 40.43
CA SER A 21 -18.91 13.47 40.78
C SER A 21 -19.36 12.78 39.47
N ASN A 22 -18.79 11.64 39.10
CA ASN A 22 -19.14 10.29 39.54
C ASN A 22 -20.00 9.56 38.48
N ALA A 23 -19.34 8.76 37.63
CA ALA A 23 -19.91 7.56 37.02
C ALA A 23 -18.78 6.64 36.53
N ALA A 24 -18.71 5.44 37.10
CA ALA A 24 -17.74 4.40 36.78
C ALA A 24 -18.08 3.67 35.44
N PRO A 25 -17.29 2.67 35.03
CA PRO A 25 -16.63 2.58 33.73
C PRO A 25 -17.55 2.08 32.60
N ALA A 26 -17.69 2.85 31.52
CA ALA A 26 -18.42 2.39 30.34
C ALA A 26 -17.62 1.30 29.61
N ALA A 27 -18.30 0.16 29.45
CA ALA A 27 -17.80 -1.10 28.95
C ALA A 27 -17.14 -1.02 27.57
N LYS A 28 -16.15 -1.90 27.39
CA LYS A 28 -15.49 -2.27 26.13
C LYS A 28 -16.51 -2.35 24.98
N GLN A 29 -16.48 -1.39 24.07
CA GLN A 29 -17.14 -1.57 22.77
C GLN A 29 -16.35 -2.63 21.97
N PRO A 30 -16.97 -3.75 21.60
CA PRO A 30 -16.32 -4.75 20.78
C PRO A 30 -16.05 -4.15 19.40
N LYS A 31 -14.77 -4.09 19.02
CA LYS A 31 -14.35 -3.74 17.67
C LYS A 31 -15.12 -4.64 16.71
N THR A 32 -15.99 -4.04 15.89
CA THR A 32 -16.61 -4.70 14.75
C THR A 32 -15.51 -5.38 13.94
N THR A 33 -15.54 -6.71 13.99
CA THR A 33 -14.68 -7.61 13.23
C THR A 33 -14.80 -7.21 11.78
N LYS A 34 -13.74 -6.58 11.23
CA LYS A 34 -13.61 -6.41 9.79
C LYS A 34 -13.85 -7.78 9.17
N ALA A 35 -14.83 -7.87 8.28
CA ALA A 35 -15.14 -9.06 7.52
C ALA A 35 -13.82 -9.69 7.05
N ALA A 36 -13.62 -10.95 7.40
CA ALA A 36 -12.43 -11.70 7.06
C ALA A 36 -12.20 -11.54 5.55
N ALA A 37 -11.10 -10.88 5.18
CA ALA A 37 -10.63 -10.87 3.81
C ALA A 37 -10.66 -12.32 3.33
N ARG A 38 -11.36 -12.57 2.22
CA ARG A 38 -11.46 -13.89 1.60
C ARG A 38 -10.06 -14.50 1.62
N LYS A 39 -9.85 -15.53 2.44
CA LYS A 39 -8.70 -16.41 2.31
C LYS A 39 -8.92 -17.16 1.00
N SER A 40 -8.59 -16.53 -0.11
CA SER A 40 -8.32 -17.23 -1.34
C SER A 40 -7.22 -18.22 -1.00
N ALA A 41 -7.58 -19.50 -0.90
CA ALA A 41 -6.61 -20.58 -0.83
C ALA A 41 -5.55 -20.29 -1.89
N ALA A 42 -4.28 -20.35 -1.51
CA ALA A 42 -3.18 -20.16 -2.44
C ALA A 42 -3.21 -21.32 -3.44
N VAL A 43 -4.02 -21.18 -4.48
CA VAL A 43 -4.11 -22.10 -5.60
C VAL A 43 -3.00 -21.65 -6.54
N GLY A 44 -1.82 -22.21 -6.32
CA GLY A 44 -0.64 -22.03 -7.15
C GLY A 44 0.64 -21.69 -6.38
N PHE A 45 1.76 -21.87 -7.05
CA PHE A 45 3.11 -21.53 -6.60
C PHE A 45 3.46 -20.09 -6.98
N CYS A 46 3.97 -19.33 -6.01
CA CYS A 46 4.64 -18.05 -6.23
C CYS A 46 5.81 -17.96 -5.26
N SER A 47 6.96 -17.45 -5.72
CA SER A 47 8.14 -17.26 -4.88
C SER A 47 7.95 -16.19 -3.80
N LEU A 48 6.96 -15.31 -3.97
CA LEU A 48 6.62 -14.25 -3.03
C LEU A 48 5.18 -14.40 -2.55
N ASN A 49 4.97 -14.31 -1.23
CA ASN A 49 3.63 -14.17 -0.69
C ASN A 49 3.07 -12.77 -1.00
N LYS A 50 1.75 -12.59 -0.92
CA LYS A 50 1.10 -11.28 -1.13
C LYS A 50 1.72 -10.15 -0.29
N LYS A 51 2.10 -10.44 0.95
CA LYS A 51 2.76 -9.49 1.84
C LYS A 51 4.14 -9.09 1.29
N ASP A 52 4.97 -10.07 0.95
CA ASP A 52 6.33 -9.85 0.48
C ASP A 52 6.31 -9.12 -0.87
N PHE A 53 5.37 -9.47 -1.74
CA PHE A 53 5.13 -8.76 -2.99
C PHE A 53 4.78 -7.27 -2.76
N GLY A 54 3.90 -6.99 -1.80
CA GLY A 54 3.56 -5.62 -1.43
C GLY A 54 4.74 -4.85 -0.80
N ASP A 55 5.59 -5.54 -0.04
CA ASP A 55 6.79 -4.94 0.54
C ASP A 55 7.88 -4.68 -0.52
N THR A 56 8.03 -5.57 -1.52
CA THR A 56 8.90 -5.34 -2.69
C THR A 56 8.43 -4.14 -3.51
N ILE A 57 7.12 -4.00 -3.74
CA ILE A 57 6.56 -2.80 -4.40
C ILE A 57 6.90 -1.53 -3.60
N LYS A 58 6.80 -1.55 -2.26
CA LYS A 58 7.16 -0.39 -1.43
C LYS A 58 8.65 -0.06 -1.54
N GLU A 59 9.50 -1.07 -1.59
CA GLU A 59 10.95 -0.90 -1.74
C GLU A 59 11.28 -0.25 -3.09
N CYS A 60 10.59 -0.63 -4.18
CA CYS A 60 10.71 0.03 -5.47
C CYS A 60 10.39 1.54 -5.41
N PHE A 61 9.58 1.98 -4.45
CA PHE A 61 9.19 3.39 -4.27
C PHE A 61 10.01 4.13 -3.22
N ARG A 62 10.99 3.48 -2.60
CA ARG A 62 11.79 4.09 -1.55
C ARG A 62 12.70 5.16 -2.14
N LEU A 63 12.46 6.41 -1.75
CA LEU A 63 13.28 7.55 -2.17
C LEU A 63 14.71 7.45 -1.64
N GLU A 64 15.63 7.11 -2.54
CA GLU A 64 17.06 7.22 -2.35
C GLU A 64 17.54 8.57 -2.88
N LYS A 65 18.43 9.23 -2.13
CA LYS A 65 18.74 10.66 -2.32
C LYS A 65 19.45 10.95 -3.66
N TYR A 66 20.13 9.96 -4.24
CA TYR A 66 20.97 10.13 -5.43
C TYR A 66 20.83 8.99 -6.46
N ASP A 67 19.99 7.98 -6.21
CA ASP A 67 19.87 6.80 -7.07
C ASP A 67 18.53 6.73 -7.81
N VAL A 68 18.59 6.24 -9.04
CA VAL A 68 17.39 5.91 -9.82
C VAL A 68 16.77 4.66 -9.22
N GLN A 69 15.57 4.80 -8.67
CA GLN A 69 14.84 3.68 -8.10
C GLN A 69 14.57 2.60 -9.15
N ARG A 70 14.87 1.36 -8.79
CA ARG A 70 14.53 0.21 -9.61
C ARG A 70 13.04 -0.07 -9.48
N MET A 71 12.29 0.37 -10.48
CA MET A 71 10.84 0.17 -10.58
C MET A 71 10.46 -1.20 -11.19
N THR A 72 11.34 -2.18 -11.06
CA THR A 72 11.13 -3.53 -11.61
C THR A 72 11.76 -4.61 -10.74
N PHE A 73 11.07 -5.75 -10.64
CA PHE A 73 11.55 -6.93 -9.95
C PHE A 73 11.08 -8.21 -10.63
N THR A 74 11.82 -9.28 -10.43
CA THR A 74 11.53 -10.61 -10.98
C THR A 74 10.92 -11.50 -9.91
N VAL A 75 9.97 -12.33 -10.32
CA VAL A 75 9.24 -13.27 -9.44
C VAL A 75 9.08 -14.58 -10.19
N GLN A 76 9.10 -15.71 -9.49
CA GLN A 76 8.68 -16.99 -10.08
C GLN A 76 7.24 -17.27 -9.68
N MET A 77 6.39 -17.65 -10.62
CA MET A 77 4.99 -17.99 -10.36
C MET A 77 4.45 -18.95 -11.40
N ASP A 78 3.43 -19.73 -11.03
CA ASP A 78 2.72 -20.59 -11.97
C ASP A 78 1.53 -19.88 -12.64
N VAL A 79 1.00 -20.51 -13.70
CA VAL A 79 -0.14 -19.99 -14.47
C VAL A 79 -1.41 -19.88 -13.60
N HIS A 80 -1.56 -20.77 -12.62
CA HIS A 80 -2.73 -20.83 -11.76
C HIS A 80 -2.76 -19.64 -10.78
N PHE A 81 -1.63 -19.35 -10.15
CA PHE A 81 -1.41 -18.18 -9.32
C PHE A 81 -1.61 -16.91 -10.14
N PHE A 82 -1.00 -16.83 -11.33
CA PHE A 82 -1.15 -15.66 -12.20
C PHE A 82 -2.63 -15.37 -12.51
N ARG A 83 -3.40 -16.40 -12.88
CA ARG A 83 -4.84 -16.29 -13.12
C ARG A 83 -5.60 -15.82 -11.87
N ASN A 84 -5.36 -16.46 -10.73
CA ASN A 84 -6.11 -16.14 -9.51
C ASN A 84 -5.76 -14.76 -8.94
N PHE A 85 -4.55 -14.29 -9.17
CA PHE A 85 -4.03 -13.07 -8.55
C PHE A 85 -4.19 -11.82 -9.42
N PHE A 86 -3.98 -11.94 -10.75
CA PHE A 86 -3.99 -10.80 -11.66
C PHE A 86 -5.26 -10.66 -12.49
N VAL A 87 -6.10 -11.70 -12.60
CA VAL A 87 -7.41 -11.61 -13.27
C VAL A 87 -8.42 -10.93 -12.33
N ALA A 88 -8.19 -9.65 -12.05
CA ALA A 88 -9.10 -8.78 -11.32
C ALA A 88 -9.89 -7.89 -12.30
N PRO A 89 -11.09 -7.43 -11.93
CA PRO A 89 -11.83 -6.45 -12.73
C PRO A 89 -10.97 -5.20 -13.01
N GLY A 90 -10.83 -4.84 -14.28
CA GLY A 90 -10.01 -3.70 -14.71
C GLY A 90 -8.55 -4.01 -15.03
N THR A 91 -8.13 -5.28 -14.96
CA THR A 91 -6.85 -5.73 -15.53
C THR A 91 -7.00 -6.03 -17.01
N MET A 92 -6.12 -5.49 -17.85
CA MET A 92 -6.00 -5.88 -19.25
C MET A 92 -5.00 -7.01 -19.39
N ILE A 93 -5.42 -8.16 -19.92
CA ILE A 93 -4.56 -9.32 -20.13
C ILE A 93 -4.44 -9.62 -21.62
N VAL A 94 -3.21 -9.78 -22.10
CA VAL A 94 -2.89 -10.08 -23.49
C VAL A 94 -1.88 -11.23 -23.55
N PRO A 95 -2.17 -12.34 -24.24
CA PRO A 95 -3.44 -12.68 -24.90
C PRO A 95 -4.57 -12.99 -23.89
N PRO A 96 -5.85 -12.87 -24.27
CA PRO A 96 -6.99 -13.11 -23.36
C PRO A 96 -7.15 -14.58 -22.97
N ALA A 97 -6.77 -15.49 -23.86
CA ALA A 97 -6.65 -16.91 -23.59
C ALA A 97 -5.17 -17.29 -23.66
N TYR A 98 -4.70 -17.97 -22.63
CA TYR A 98 -3.32 -18.41 -22.49
C TYR A 98 -3.27 -19.69 -21.67
N ASP A 99 -2.22 -20.47 -21.87
CA ASP A 99 -1.93 -21.75 -21.23
C ASP A 99 -0.44 -21.82 -20.85
N GLU A 100 0.03 -23.00 -20.45
CA GLU A 100 1.44 -23.23 -20.11
C GLU A 100 2.38 -23.18 -21.33
N THR A 101 1.83 -23.31 -22.54
CA THR A 101 2.61 -23.29 -23.80
C THR A 101 2.72 -21.89 -24.39
N THR A 102 1.88 -20.96 -23.93
CA THR A 102 1.88 -19.57 -24.39
C THR A 102 3.21 -18.90 -24.04
N PRO A 103 3.93 -18.30 -25.01
CA PRO A 103 5.29 -17.83 -24.76
C PRO A 103 5.35 -16.66 -23.79
N VAL A 104 4.39 -15.73 -23.88
CA VAL A 104 4.33 -14.51 -23.06
C VAL A 104 2.88 -14.15 -22.78
N VAL A 105 2.59 -13.78 -21.54
CA VAL A 105 1.31 -13.22 -21.10
C VAL A 105 1.58 -11.91 -20.37
N VAL A 106 0.91 -10.84 -20.78
CA VAL A 106 1.06 -9.52 -20.19
C VAL A 106 -0.23 -9.15 -19.46
N ALA A 107 -0.13 -8.86 -18.17
CA ALA A 107 -1.21 -8.26 -17.38
C ALA A 107 -0.87 -6.79 -17.06
N THR A 108 -1.78 -5.89 -17.38
CA THR A 108 -1.66 -4.45 -17.11
C THR A 108 -2.75 -4.03 -16.14
N LEU A 109 -2.36 -3.51 -14.98
CA LEU A 109 -3.24 -3.00 -13.94
C LEU A 109 -3.08 -1.48 -13.86
N GLY A 110 -4.18 -0.75 -14.05
CA GLY A 110 -4.21 0.70 -13.85
C GLY A 110 -4.56 1.10 -12.41
N ASN A 111 -4.26 2.35 -12.05
CA ASN A 111 -4.58 3.09 -10.82
C ASN A 111 -5.49 2.35 -9.82
N ARG A 112 -6.78 2.24 -10.14
CA ARG A 112 -7.79 1.70 -9.22
C ARG A 112 -7.62 0.19 -8.98
N ALA A 113 -7.43 -0.60 -10.04
CA ALA A 113 -7.25 -2.06 -9.94
C ALA A 113 -5.94 -2.43 -9.21
N ALA A 114 -4.89 -1.65 -9.46
CA ALA A 114 -3.61 -1.75 -8.77
C ALA A 114 -3.73 -1.48 -7.26
N GLY A 115 -4.41 -0.37 -6.89
CA GLY A 115 -4.68 -0.01 -5.50
C GLY A 115 -5.60 -1.00 -4.77
N GLU A 116 -6.56 -1.63 -5.47
CA GLU A 116 -7.42 -2.67 -4.89
C GLU A 116 -6.65 -3.98 -4.65
N THR A 117 -5.73 -4.35 -5.56
CA THR A 117 -4.96 -5.60 -5.46
C THR A 117 -3.90 -5.54 -4.36
N PHE A 118 -3.12 -4.46 -4.31
CA PHE A 118 -1.95 -4.34 -3.41
C PHE A 118 -2.18 -3.39 -2.23
N GLY A 119 -3.27 -2.63 -2.24
CA GLY A 119 -3.55 -1.63 -1.23
C GLY A 119 -2.77 -0.33 -1.44
N VAL A 120 -3.12 0.66 -0.63
CA VAL A 120 -2.43 1.93 -0.57
C VAL A 120 -1.17 1.77 0.28
N SER A 121 0.00 2.09 -0.30
CA SER A 121 1.28 1.98 0.38
C SER A 121 1.70 3.32 0.98
N LYS A 122 2.07 3.31 2.26
CA LYS A 122 2.72 4.43 2.92
C LYS A 122 4.23 4.24 2.81
N ILE A 123 4.90 5.14 2.11
CA ILE A 123 6.36 5.10 1.94
C ILE A 123 6.98 6.21 2.79
N LYS A 124 8.11 5.88 3.41
CA LYS A 124 8.90 6.85 4.17
C LYS A 124 9.71 7.69 3.19
N ASN A 125 9.50 9.01 3.23
CA ASN A 125 10.25 9.98 2.45
C ASN A 125 10.92 10.98 3.40
N GLY A 126 12.17 10.71 3.76
CA GLY A 126 12.88 11.44 4.82
C GLY A 126 12.15 11.31 6.16
N ASN A 127 11.78 12.45 6.76
CA ASN A 127 11.06 12.52 8.04
C ASN A 127 9.53 12.43 7.90
N ARG A 128 8.99 12.33 6.67
CA ARG A 128 7.53 12.31 6.44
C ARG A 128 7.11 10.99 5.82
N MET A 129 5.93 10.51 6.20
CA MET A 129 5.25 9.41 5.51
C MET A 129 4.39 10.01 4.40
N LYS A 130 4.61 9.57 3.14
CA LYS A 130 3.76 9.94 2.01
C LYS A 130 2.93 8.73 1.60
N THR A 131 1.64 8.96 1.41
CA THR A 131 0.75 7.98 0.78
C THR A 131 0.97 8.06 -0.73
N VAL A 132 1.39 6.95 -1.34
CA VAL A 132 1.56 6.87 -2.80
C VAL A 132 0.66 5.77 -3.32
N ASN A 133 0.00 6.05 -4.44
CA ASN A 133 -0.83 5.09 -5.15
C ASN A 133 -0.03 4.56 -6.34
N LEU A 134 -0.19 3.27 -6.62
CA LEU A 134 0.37 2.62 -7.80
C LEU A 134 -0.42 3.10 -9.03
N SER A 135 0.23 3.82 -9.94
CA SER A 135 -0.41 4.40 -11.13
C SER A 135 -0.59 3.38 -12.23
N LEU A 136 0.46 2.62 -12.52
CA LEU A 136 0.47 1.54 -13.48
C LEU A 136 1.32 0.39 -12.94
N MET A 137 0.86 -0.83 -13.21
CA MET A 137 1.66 -2.02 -12.99
C MET A 137 1.51 -2.96 -14.18
N THR A 138 2.63 -3.40 -14.72
CA THR A 138 2.68 -4.34 -15.84
C THR A 138 3.44 -5.58 -15.40
N VAL A 139 2.81 -6.73 -15.57
CA VAL A 139 3.41 -8.03 -15.29
C VAL A 139 3.58 -8.76 -16.60
N VAL A 140 4.84 -8.99 -16.98
CA VAL A 140 5.21 -9.80 -18.13
C VAL A 140 5.53 -11.20 -17.61
N PHE A 141 4.63 -12.13 -17.85
CA PHE A 141 4.73 -13.52 -17.41
C PHE A 141 5.16 -14.42 -18.58
N TYR A 142 6.07 -15.34 -18.30
CA TYR A 142 6.60 -16.34 -19.21
C TYR A 142 6.19 -17.72 -18.69
N PRO A 143 5.01 -18.24 -19.09
CA PRO A 143 4.49 -19.53 -18.63
C PRO A 143 5.48 -20.70 -18.73
N PRO A 144 6.25 -20.88 -19.84
CA PRO A 144 7.14 -22.03 -19.98
C PRO A 144 8.28 -22.06 -18.97
N THR A 145 8.72 -20.88 -18.50
CA THR A 145 9.82 -20.76 -17.53
C THR A 145 9.31 -20.46 -16.12
N GLN A 146 8.01 -20.28 -15.94
CA GLN A 146 7.37 -19.86 -14.69
C GLN A 146 7.98 -18.58 -14.10
N GLN A 147 8.48 -17.68 -14.95
CA GLN A 147 9.08 -16.41 -14.54
C GLN A 147 8.17 -15.24 -14.90
N ALA A 148 8.11 -14.25 -14.03
CA ALA A 148 7.43 -12.99 -14.27
C ALA A 148 8.37 -11.81 -14.01
N GLN A 149 8.30 -10.81 -14.87
CA GLN A 149 8.89 -9.50 -14.67
C GLN A 149 7.79 -8.51 -14.34
N VAL A 150 7.92 -7.86 -13.20
CA VAL A 150 6.97 -6.87 -12.72
C VAL A 150 7.58 -5.49 -12.94
N TRP A 151 6.79 -4.59 -13.49
CA TRP A 151 7.10 -3.19 -13.70
C TRP A 151 6.06 -2.36 -12.97
N VAL A 152 6.49 -1.39 -12.19
CA VAL A 152 5.61 -0.52 -11.41
C VAL A 152 5.86 0.95 -11.75
N SER A 153 4.84 1.78 -11.66
CA SER A 153 4.97 3.23 -11.75
C SER A 153 4.07 3.93 -10.74
N ILE A 154 4.49 5.12 -10.32
CA ILE A 154 3.73 6.03 -9.44
C ILE A 154 3.11 7.16 -10.24
#